data_AF-A0A925CAC8-F1
#
_entry.id   AF-A0A925CAC8-F1
#
_cell.length_a   1.000
_cell.length_b   1.000
_cell.length_c   1.000
_cell.angle_alpha   90.00
_cell.angle_beta   90.00
_cell.angle_gamma   90.00
#
_symmetry.space_group_name_H-M   'P 1'
#
loop_
_entity.id
_entity.type
_entity.pdbx_description
1 polymer ?
#
loop_
_entity_poly.entity_id
_entity_poly.type
_entity_poly.pdbx_seq_one_letter_code
_entity_poly.pdbx_strand_id
1 'polypeptide(L)'
;MQMFGPDELIESAAAALREHEITFRLEQSVTGLDALEETRLHPILHRGLAAAGFGVLREQPYPDEWRARRGESSLPRDRLRCDLLLTPHPGQRLRDPLHIAKRFTAARREIEGTLFEPLGFTAASGAQEPEPAAAASDTASPEDCLWLEAKLVAQFCYSAGIPGPNRTYAPELLRHIPADLAKLAKDSMIAQAGVLLIHFTADEATADHDMVQLMHRCLDKELPVESPRKARFAIADRIGNNLCTLWLIGVRK
;
A
#
# COMPACT_ATOMS: atom_id res chain seq x y z
N MET A 1 13.20 -13.93 -4.28
CA MET A 1 12.13 -12.93 -4.47
C MET A 1 10.86 -13.64 -4.90
N GLN A 2 9.86 -13.70 -4.02
CA GLN A 2 8.55 -14.21 -4.39
C GLN A 2 7.86 -13.16 -5.28
N MET A 3 7.27 -13.62 -6.38
CA MET A 3 6.53 -12.76 -7.30
C MET A 3 5.06 -12.80 -6.89
N PHE A 4 4.51 -11.66 -6.50
CA PHE A 4 3.08 -11.54 -6.25
C PHE A 4 2.35 -11.54 -7.59
N GLY A 5 1.37 -12.42 -7.78
CA GLY A 5 0.57 -12.46 -9.01
C GLY A 5 -0.34 -11.22 -9.08
N PRO A 6 -0.10 -10.25 -9.97
CA PRO A 6 -0.87 -9.00 -9.98
C PRO A 6 -2.34 -9.24 -10.36
N ASP A 7 -2.60 -10.25 -11.21
CA ASP A 7 -3.95 -10.67 -11.59
C ASP A 7 -4.70 -11.34 -10.43
N GLU A 8 -4.02 -12.21 -9.67
CA GLU A 8 -4.62 -12.83 -8.48
C GLU A 8 -4.92 -11.81 -7.38
N LEU A 9 -4.02 -10.85 -7.18
CA LEU A 9 -4.19 -9.76 -6.20
C LEU A 9 -5.43 -8.93 -6.53
N ILE A 10 -5.55 -8.45 -7.77
CA ILE A 10 -6.65 -7.56 -8.14
C ILE A 10 -7.99 -8.29 -8.15
N GLU A 11 -8.03 -9.55 -8.59
CA GLU A 11 -9.25 -10.37 -8.54
C GLU A 11 -9.65 -10.67 -7.09
N SER A 12 -8.70 -10.96 -6.20
CA SER A 12 -8.97 -11.19 -4.77
C SER A 12 -9.49 -9.92 -4.09
N ALA A 13 -8.90 -8.76 -4.39
CA ALA A 13 -9.38 -7.47 -3.89
C ALA A 13 -10.80 -7.16 -4.42
N ALA A 14 -11.06 -7.42 -5.71
CA ALA A 14 -12.37 -7.20 -6.31
C ALA A 14 -13.42 -8.15 -5.74
N ALA A 15 -13.09 -9.42 -5.52
CA ALA A 15 -13.97 -10.40 -4.89
C ALA A 15 -14.36 -9.96 -3.47
N ALA A 16 -13.40 -9.50 -2.67
CA ALA A 16 -13.65 -9.04 -1.31
C ALA A 16 -14.59 -7.83 -1.24
N LEU A 17 -14.40 -6.85 -2.13
CA LEU A 17 -15.32 -5.71 -2.22
C LEU A 17 -16.69 -6.14 -2.74
N ARG A 18 -16.75 -7.01 -3.76
CA ARG A 18 -18.01 -7.53 -4.31
C ARG A 18 -18.84 -8.27 -3.27
N GLU A 19 -18.23 -9.12 -2.44
CA GLU A 19 -18.91 -9.78 -1.32
C GLU A 19 -19.49 -8.78 -0.32
N HIS A 20 -18.77 -7.69 -0.07
CA HIS A 20 -19.26 -6.64 0.81
C HIS A 20 -20.44 -5.85 0.19
N GLU A 21 -20.43 -5.58 -1.13
CA GLU A 21 -21.60 -5.02 -1.83
C GLU A 21 -22.81 -5.96 -1.76
N ILE A 22 -22.61 -7.27 -1.94
CA ILE A 22 -23.68 -8.26 -1.81
C ILE A 22 -24.30 -8.18 -0.40
N THR A 23 -23.47 -8.04 0.63
CA THR A 23 -23.92 -7.87 2.02
C THR A 23 -24.80 -6.61 2.16
N PHE A 24 -24.34 -5.45 1.67
CA PHE A 24 -25.15 -4.23 1.71
C PHE A 24 -26.48 -4.35 0.98
N ARG A 25 -26.53 -5.11 -0.11
CA ARG A 25 -27.78 -5.36 -0.85
C ARG A 25 -28.73 -6.26 -0.07
N LEU A 26 -28.22 -7.32 0.55
CA LEU A 26 -29.02 -8.23 1.37
C LEU A 26 -29.60 -7.53 2.61
N GLU A 27 -28.81 -6.65 3.22
CA GLU A 27 -29.23 -5.82 4.36
C GLU A 27 -30.17 -4.66 3.97
N GLN A 28 -30.41 -4.45 2.67
CA GLN A 28 -31.14 -3.30 2.15
C GLN A 28 -30.56 -1.96 2.63
N SER A 29 -29.22 -1.90 2.70
CA SER A 29 -28.52 -0.69 3.15
C SER A 29 -28.82 0.50 2.25
N VAL A 30 -29.15 1.63 2.88
CA VAL A 30 -29.42 2.92 2.23
C VAL A 30 -28.17 3.44 1.52
N THR A 31 -26.98 3.14 2.05
CA THR A 31 -25.68 3.52 1.48
C THR A 31 -24.92 2.29 0.99
N GLY A 32 -24.12 2.44 -0.08
CA GLY A 32 -23.35 1.35 -0.68
C GLY A 32 -21.85 1.41 -0.37
N LEU A 33 -21.06 0.61 -1.07
CA LEU A 33 -19.59 0.68 -0.99
C LEU A 33 -19.02 2.06 -1.32
N ASP A 34 -19.66 2.78 -2.23
CA ASP A 34 -19.29 4.11 -2.69
C ASP A 34 -19.55 5.22 -1.65
N ALA A 35 -20.16 4.88 -0.52
CA ALA A 35 -20.29 5.74 0.65
C ALA A 35 -19.19 5.52 1.69
N LEU A 36 -18.33 4.50 1.52
CA LEU A 36 -17.26 4.21 2.45
C LEU A 36 -16.08 5.17 2.25
N GLU A 37 -15.57 5.69 3.36
CA GLU A 37 -14.28 6.37 3.40
C GLU A 37 -13.14 5.38 3.08
N GLU A 38 -12.04 5.87 2.50
CA GLU A 38 -10.85 5.08 2.14
C GLU A 38 -10.38 4.16 3.29
N THR A 39 -10.28 4.72 4.50
CA THR A 39 -9.85 3.97 5.70
C THR A 39 -10.78 2.82 6.09
N ARG A 40 -12.07 2.86 5.70
CA ARG A 40 -13.02 1.77 5.92
C ARG A 40 -12.87 0.63 4.91
N LEU A 41 -12.24 0.88 3.76
CA LEU A 41 -11.90 -0.16 2.79
C LEU A 41 -10.69 -1.01 3.21
N HIS A 42 -9.72 -0.43 3.93
CA HIS A 42 -8.48 -1.14 4.28
C HIS A 42 -8.75 -2.46 5.05
N PRO A 43 -9.66 -2.52 6.04
CA PRO A 43 -10.02 -3.78 6.69
C PRO A 43 -10.69 -4.81 5.76
N ILE A 44 -11.45 -4.37 4.76
CA ILE A 44 -12.11 -5.27 3.80
C ILE A 44 -11.06 -5.89 2.88
N LEU A 45 -10.20 -5.05 2.30
CA LEU A 45 -9.08 -5.48 1.45
C LEU A 45 -8.14 -6.41 2.22
N HIS A 46 -7.78 -6.06 3.46
CA HIS A 46 -6.94 -6.91 4.30
C HIS A 46 -7.54 -8.29 4.52
N ARG A 47 -8.82 -8.39 4.90
CA ARG A 47 -9.48 -9.69 5.11
C ARG A 47 -9.55 -10.48 3.82
N GLY A 48 -9.92 -9.84 2.72
CA GLY A 48 -10.03 -10.47 1.40
C GLY A 48 -8.71 -11.06 0.90
N LEU A 49 -7.66 -10.24 0.92
CA LEU A 49 -6.32 -10.67 0.51
C LEU A 49 -5.77 -11.74 1.46
N ALA A 50 -5.99 -11.62 2.77
CA ALA A 50 -5.57 -12.66 3.72
C ALA A 50 -6.32 -13.99 3.48
N ALA A 51 -7.62 -13.95 3.16
CA ALA A 51 -8.41 -15.14 2.82
C ALA A 51 -7.95 -15.79 1.51
N ALA A 52 -7.40 -15.00 0.58
CA ALA A 52 -6.76 -15.49 -0.64
C ALA A 52 -5.34 -16.07 -0.40
N GLY A 53 -4.85 -16.08 0.85
CA GLY A 53 -3.57 -16.69 1.20
C GLY A 53 -2.37 -15.74 1.15
N PHE A 54 -2.59 -14.43 0.94
CA PHE A 54 -1.52 -13.44 1.08
C PHE A 54 -1.22 -13.18 2.56
N GLY A 55 0.06 -12.99 2.90
CA GLY A 55 0.38 -12.33 4.16
C GLY A 55 0.13 -10.83 4.00
N VAL A 56 -0.67 -10.23 4.89
CA VAL A 56 -1.07 -8.83 4.77
C VAL A 56 -0.83 -8.10 6.08
N LEU A 57 -0.09 -7.00 6.00
CA LEU A 57 0.07 -6.03 7.07
C LEU A 57 -0.55 -4.71 6.63
N ARG A 58 -1.01 -3.91 7.60
CA ARG A 58 -1.56 -2.57 7.34
C ARG A 58 -0.70 -1.49 7.96
N GLU A 59 -0.75 -0.29 7.40
CA GLU A 59 -0.18 0.94 7.97
C GLU A 59 1.32 0.80 8.33
N GLN A 60 2.09 0.13 7.47
CA GLN A 60 3.51 -0.13 7.71
C GLN A 60 4.35 1.10 7.34
N PRO A 61 5.31 1.51 8.18
CA PRO A 61 6.10 2.70 7.90
C PRO A 61 7.04 2.46 6.71
N TYR A 62 7.27 3.49 5.89
CA TYR A 62 8.20 3.37 4.78
C TYR A 62 9.64 3.08 5.25
N PRO A 63 10.36 2.19 4.55
CA PRO A 63 11.64 1.67 5.02
C PRO A 63 12.78 2.69 4.88
N ASP A 64 12.74 3.59 3.88
CA ASP A 64 13.86 4.48 3.55
C ASP A 64 13.61 5.97 3.84
N GLU A 65 12.35 6.37 4.09
CA GLU A 65 11.96 7.78 4.32
C GLU A 65 12.82 8.49 5.39
N TRP A 66 13.18 7.80 6.46
CA TRP A 66 13.98 8.35 7.55
C TRP A 66 15.44 8.63 7.15
N ARG A 67 15.97 8.00 6.10
CA ARG A 67 17.36 8.21 5.66
C ARG A 67 17.56 9.55 4.98
N ALA A 68 16.52 10.09 4.34
CA ALA A 68 16.54 11.43 3.77
C ALA A 68 16.66 12.54 4.85
N ARG A 69 16.36 12.22 6.12
CA ARG A 69 16.47 13.11 7.29
C ARG A 69 17.83 13.02 8.01
N ARG A 70 18.84 12.36 7.43
CA ARG A 70 20.19 12.24 8.00
C ARG A 70 20.85 13.62 8.11
N GLY A 71 20.74 14.22 9.28
CA GLY A 71 21.24 15.55 9.62
C GLY A 71 20.69 16.04 10.96
N GLU A 72 19.52 15.54 11.37
CA GLU A 72 19.00 15.72 12.72
C GLU A 72 19.66 14.70 13.67
N SER A 73 20.08 15.17 14.84
CA SER A 73 20.84 14.42 15.85
C SER A 73 20.10 13.21 16.47
N SER A 74 18.86 12.96 16.04
CA SER A 74 18.05 11.84 16.50
C SER A 74 17.31 11.17 15.34
N LEU A 75 17.35 9.83 15.31
CA LEU A 75 16.48 9.02 14.45
C LEU A 75 15.01 9.39 14.68
N PRO A 76 14.20 9.58 13.62
CA PRO A 76 12.85 10.11 13.75
C PRO A 76 11.94 9.20 14.57
N ARG A 77 10.96 9.82 15.23
CA ARG A 77 9.90 9.13 15.99
C ARG A 77 8.73 8.74 15.09
N ASP A 78 8.41 9.57 14.11
CA ASP A 78 7.29 9.39 13.20
C ASP A 78 7.77 9.24 11.74
N ARG A 79 7.08 8.36 10.99
CA ARG A 79 7.26 8.09 9.56
C ARG A 79 5.90 8.01 8.89
N LEU A 80 5.86 8.39 7.62
CA LEU A 80 4.76 8.08 6.72
C LEU A 80 4.59 6.56 6.61
N ARG A 81 3.36 6.15 6.33
CA ARG A 81 2.94 4.75 6.30
C ARG A 81 2.33 4.43 4.96
N CYS A 82 2.52 3.19 4.54
CA CYS A 82 1.84 2.58 3.41
C CYS A 82 0.60 1.84 3.92
N ASP A 83 -0.52 1.98 3.22
CA ASP A 83 -1.81 1.45 3.63
C ASP A 83 -1.77 -0.07 3.81
N LEU A 84 -1.22 -0.77 2.81
CA LEU A 84 -1.12 -2.22 2.75
C LEU A 84 0.30 -2.67 2.38
N LEU A 85 0.75 -3.75 3.01
CA LEU A 85 1.99 -4.43 2.70
C LEU A 85 1.71 -5.93 2.59
N LEU A 86 2.04 -6.54 1.45
CA LEU A 86 1.94 -7.97 1.28
C LEU A 86 3.29 -8.63 1.54
N THR A 87 3.31 -9.63 2.41
CA THR A 87 4.48 -10.45 2.73
C THR A 87 4.48 -11.75 1.93
N PRO A 88 5.65 -12.34 1.65
CA PRO A 88 5.79 -13.62 0.96
C PRO A 88 4.89 -14.73 1.53
N HIS A 89 4.82 -14.82 2.85
CA HIS A 89 4.03 -15.82 3.55
C HIS A 89 3.07 -15.20 4.58
N PRO A 90 1.89 -15.81 4.80
CA PRO A 90 1.00 -15.46 5.89
C PRO A 90 1.69 -15.50 7.26
N GLY A 91 1.30 -14.58 8.14
CA GLY A 91 1.81 -14.52 9.52
C GLY A 91 3.17 -13.82 9.68
N GLN A 92 3.85 -13.49 8.59
CA GLN A 92 5.13 -12.78 8.65
C GLN A 92 4.98 -11.34 9.14
N ARG A 93 6.00 -10.86 9.86
CA ARG A 93 6.14 -9.46 10.28
C ARG A 93 7.15 -8.74 9.40
N LEU A 94 6.99 -7.43 9.20
CA LEU A 94 7.98 -6.63 8.49
C LEU A 94 9.25 -6.46 9.33
N ARG A 95 10.40 -6.76 8.74
CA ARG A 95 11.71 -6.43 9.30
C ARG A 95 12.03 -4.95 9.08
N ASP A 96 11.73 -4.11 10.07
CA ASP A 96 11.88 -2.65 9.97
C ASP A 96 13.35 -2.18 10.05
N PRO A 97 13.91 -1.58 8.98
CA PRO A 97 15.30 -1.11 8.95
C PRO A 97 15.61 -0.05 10.03
N LEU A 98 14.64 0.79 10.40
CA LEU A 98 14.84 1.81 11.42
C LEU A 98 14.99 1.19 12.82
N HIS A 99 14.21 0.16 13.11
CA HIS A 99 14.33 -0.57 14.38
C HIS A 99 15.70 -1.24 14.51
N ILE A 100 16.17 -1.84 13.42
CA ILE A 100 17.53 -2.41 13.33
C ILE A 100 18.58 -1.33 13.60
N ALA A 101 18.51 -0.19 12.91
CA ALA A 101 19.45 0.93 13.11
C ALA A 101 19.44 1.49 14.55
N LYS A 102 18.25 1.56 15.19
CA LYS A 102 18.11 1.98 16.59
C LYS A 102 18.79 1.00 17.54
N ARG A 103 18.62 -0.32 17.34
CA ARG A 103 19.29 -1.35 18.14
C ARG A 103 20.80 -1.29 18.00
N PHE A 104 21.31 -1.17 16.77
CA PHE A 104 22.75 -1.00 16.55
C PHE A 104 23.30 0.26 17.23
N THR A 105 22.59 1.38 17.14
CA THR A 105 23.01 2.63 17.79
C THR A 105 23.02 2.50 19.31
N ALA A 106 22.01 1.85 19.90
CA ALA A 106 21.94 1.61 21.34
C ALA A 106 23.07 0.69 21.82
N ALA A 107 23.27 -0.44 21.15
CA ALA A 107 24.36 -1.38 21.47
C ALA A 107 25.74 -0.69 21.37
N ARG A 108 25.95 0.16 20.35
CA ARG A 108 27.20 0.92 20.22
C ARG A 108 27.42 1.86 21.41
N ARG A 109 26.38 2.56 21.87
CA ARG A 109 26.44 3.47 23.02
C ARG A 109 26.69 2.75 24.35
N GLU A 110 26.21 1.51 24.49
CA GLU A 110 26.46 0.70 25.69
C GLU A 110 27.92 0.23 25.78
N ILE A 111 28.57 0.03 24.63
CA ILE A 111 29.96 -0.44 24.54
C ILE A 111 30.96 0.73 24.55
N GLU A 112 30.58 1.91 24.06
CA GLU A 112 31.40 3.13 24.02
C GLU A 112 31.89 3.51 25.43
N GLY A 113 33.22 3.61 25.61
CA GLY A 113 33.84 3.88 26.91
C GLY A 113 33.98 2.66 27.84
N THR A 114 33.66 1.45 27.38
CA THR A 114 33.90 0.20 28.11
C THR A 114 35.20 -0.48 27.65
N LEU A 115 35.74 -1.40 28.47
CA LEU A 115 36.89 -2.23 28.10
C LEU A 115 36.64 -3.11 26.84
N PHE A 116 35.39 -3.27 26.43
CA PHE A 116 34.98 -4.06 25.27
C PHE A 116 34.87 -3.22 23.98
N GLU A 117 35.14 -1.91 24.03
CA GLU A 117 35.13 -1.03 22.86
C GLU A 117 35.97 -1.55 21.66
N PRO A 118 37.18 -2.11 21.85
CA PRO A 118 37.95 -2.71 20.75
C PRO A 118 37.30 -3.95 20.14
N LEU A 119 36.47 -4.68 20.90
CA LEU A 119 35.75 -5.88 20.47
C LEU A 119 34.38 -5.55 19.86
N GLY A 120 33.80 -4.40 20.22
CA GLY A 120 32.53 -3.93 19.65
C GLY A 120 32.63 -3.60 18.16
N PHE A 121 33.82 -3.20 17.68
CA PHE A 121 34.02 -2.87 16.27
C PHE A 121 33.93 -4.10 15.35
N THR A 122 34.39 -5.27 15.79
CA THR A 122 34.28 -6.53 15.02
C THR A 122 32.88 -7.15 15.08
N ALA A 123 32.20 -7.08 16.22
CA ALA A 123 30.80 -7.51 16.34
C ALA A 123 29.82 -6.62 15.54
N ALA A 124 30.09 -5.30 15.45
CA ALA A 124 29.26 -4.36 14.71
C ALA A 124 29.56 -4.31 13.19
N SER A 125 30.75 -4.74 12.75
CA SER A 125 31.14 -4.75 11.33
C SER A 125 31.03 -6.12 10.65
N GLY A 126 30.85 -7.20 11.42
CA GLY A 126 30.76 -8.55 10.88
C GLY A 126 30.12 -9.53 11.85
N ALA A 127 28.79 -9.47 11.98
CA ALA A 127 27.95 -10.63 12.27
C ALA A 127 26.49 -10.21 12.15
N GLN A 128 25.85 -10.63 11.05
CA GLN A 128 24.61 -11.37 11.22
C GLN A 128 24.86 -12.32 12.39
N GLU A 129 24.23 -12.09 13.56
CA GLU A 129 23.97 -13.24 14.42
C GLU A 129 23.33 -14.27 13.49
N PRO A 130 23.89 -15.48 13.36
CA PRO A 130 23.20 -16.53 12.65
C PRO A 130 21.96 -16.80 13.49
N GLU A 131 20.86 -16.13 13.15
CA GLU A 131 19.55 -16.54 13.62
C GLU A 131 19.47 -18.04 13.32
N PRO A 132 19.13 -18.87 14.33
CA PRO A 132 18.96 -20.29 14.08
C PRO A 132 18.03 -20.43 12.88
N ALA A 133 18.41 -21.27 11.91
CA ALA A 133 17.77 -21.40 10.60
C ALA A 133 16.25 -21.68 10.61
N ALA A 134 15.64 -21.81 11.78
CA ALA A 134 14.20 -21.86 12.02
C ALA A 134 13.50 -20.48 12.06
N ALA A 135 14.20 -19.36 12.30
CA ALA A 135 13.62 -18.02 12.43
C ALA A 135 13.46 -17.26 11.08
N ALA A 136 14.02 -17.80 10.00
CA ALA A 136 13.82 -17.30 8.63
C ALA A 136 12.33 -17.33 8.19
N SER A 137 11.45 -17.98 8.96
CA SER A 137 10.02 -18.12 8.72
C SER A 137 9.20 -16.85 9.03
N ASP A 138 9.55 -16.08 10.07
CA ASP A 138 8.56 -15.20 10.72
C ASP A 138 8.68 -13.71 10.36
N THR A 139 9.76 -13.31 9.67
CA THR A 139 9.96 -11.92 9.26
C THR A 139 10.26 -11.80 7.76
N ALA A 140 9.70 -10.78 7.12
CA ALA A 140 9.93 -10.45 5.72
C ALA A 140 10.77 -9.17 5.60
N SER A 141 11.73 -9.18 4.68
CA SER A 141 12.51 -7.97 4.35
C SER A 141 11.65 -7.02 3.51
N PRO A 142 11.84 -5.68 3.61
CA PRO A 142 11.10 -4.71 2.79
C PRO A 142 11.15 -4.98 1.28
N GLU A 143 12.29 -5.48 0.79
CA GLU A 143 12.55 -5.79 -0.62
C GLU A 143 11.79 -7.05 -1.11
N ASP A 144 11.44 -7.96 -0.20
CA ASP A 144 10.65 -9.16 -0.53
C ASP A 144 9.13 -8.90 -0.45
N CYS A 145 8.71 -7.71 -0.02
CA CYS A 145 7.31 -7.34 0.15
C CYS A 145 6.79 -6.54 -1.04
N LEU A 146 5.48 -6.62 -1.28
CA LEU A 146 4.77 -5.70 -2.16
C LEU A 146 4.13 -4.57 -1.33
N TRP A 147 4.51 -3.33 -1.65
CA TRP A 147 4.02 -2.13 -1.00
C TRP A 147 2.86 -1.53 -1.80
N LEU A 148 1.68 -1.45 -1.20
CA LEU A 148 0.46 -1.09 -1.90
C LEU A 148 -0.25 0.08 -1.22
N GLU A 149 -0.31 1.22 -1.92
CA GLU A 149 -1.16 2.34 -1.51
C GLU A 149 -2.57 2.09 -2.03
N ALA A 150 -3.58 2.16 -1.16
CA ALA A 150 -4.97 2.07 -1.56
C ALA A 150 -5.53 3.49 -1.74
N LYS A 151 -6.26 3.73 -2.82
CA LYS A 151 -6.87 5.03 -3.09
C LYS A 151 -8.30 4.88 -3.55
N LEU A 152 -9.20 5.63 -2.94
CA LEU A 152 -10.59 5.69 -3.37
C LEU A 152 -10.84 6.96 -4.18
N VAL A 153 -11.44 6.81 -5.35
CA VAL A 153 -11.93 7.92 -6.17
C VAL A 153 -13.33 7.57 -6.69
N ALA A 154 -14.28 8.46 -6.47
CA ALA A 154 -15.67 8.26 -6.90
C ALA A 154 -16.18 9.46 -7.68
N GLN A 155 -16.92 9.22 -8.77
CA GLN A 155 -17.53 10.28 -9.57
C GLN A 155 -18.61 11.03 -8.78
N PHE A 156 -19.39 10.29 -7.99
CA PHE A 156 -20.34 10.82 -7.01
C PHE A 156 -19.93 10.41 -5.61
N CYS A 157 -20.05 11.31 -4.64
CA CYS A 157 -19.69 11.06 -3.25
C CYS A 157 -20.66 11.73 -2.28
N TYR A 158 -20.52 11.42 -0.99
CA TYR A 158 -21.26 12.10 0.07
C TYR A 158 -20.41 13.25 0.61
N SER A 159 -20.95 14.47 0.55
CA SER A 159 -20.36 15.64 1.20
C SER A 159 -21.26 16.08 2.34
N ALA A 160 -20.76 16.03 3.57
CA ALA A 160 -21.55 16.27 4.79
C ALA A 160 -22.85 15.42 4.84
N GLY A 161 -22.77 14.16 4.37
CA GLY A 161 -23.91 13.24 4.30
C GLY A 161 -24.88 13.47 3.14
N ILE A 162 -24.61 14.45 2.27
CA ILE A 162 -25.45 14.77 1.11
C ILE A 162 -24.80 14.18 -0.15
N PRO A 163 -25.50 13.32 -0.91
CA PRO A 163 -24.96 12.76 -2.14
C PRO A 163 -24.90 13.82 -3.25
N GLY A 164 -23.82 13.82 -4.03
CA GLY A 164 -23.68 14.70 -5.18
C GLY A 164 -22.39 14.45 -5.97
N PRO A 165 -22.15 15.24 -7.03
CA PRO A 165 -20.92 15.15 -7.82
C PRO A 165 -19.67 15.42 -6.97
N ASN A 166 -18.64 14.60 -7.15
CA ASN A 166 -17.36 14.80 -6.47
C ASN A 166 -16.62 16.01 -7.08
N ARG A 167 -16.56 17.10 -6.33
CA ARG A 167 -15.91 18.36 -6.76
C ARG A 167 -14.38 18.26 -6.82
N THR A 168 -13.80 17.25 -6.20
CA THR A 168 -12.36 16.98 -6.15
C THR A 168 -11.94 15.77 -6.99
N TYR A 169 -12.86 15.22 -7.79
CA TYR A 169 -12.67 14.03 -8.62
C TYR A 169 -11.41 14.08 -9.50
N ALA A 170 -11.28 15.10 -10.35
CA ALA A 170 -10.15 15.21 -11.27
C ALA A 170 -8.81 15.43 -10.53
N PRO A 171 -8.71 16.31 -9.50
CA PRO A 171 -7.52 16.39 -8.66
C PRO A 171 -7.15 15.08 -7.97
N GLU A 172 -8.11 14.36 -7.39
CA GLU A 172 -7.87 13.07 -6.74
C GLU A 172 -7.24 12.08 -7.71
N LEU A 173 -7.82 11.95 -8.89
CA LEU A 173 -7.30 11.05 -9.91
C LEU A 173 -5.96 11.52 -10.49
N LEU A 174 -5.87 12.74 -11.00
CA LEU A 174 -4.75 13.21 -11.84
C LEU A 174 -3.60 13.85 -11.06
N ARG A 175 -3.78 14.15 -9.78
CA ARG A 175 -2.74 14.72 -8.92
C ARG A 175 -2.33 13.78 -7.79
N HIS A 176 -3.27 13.19 -7.07
CA HIS A 176 -2.94 12.40 -5.88
C HIS A 176 -2.36 11.04 -6.28
N ILE A 177 -2.98 10.31 -7.21
CA ILE A 177 -2.46 9.01 -7.67
C ILE A 177 -1.03 9.09 -8.21
N PRO A 178 -0.68 10.03 -9.12
CA PRO A 178 0.71 10.18 -9.55
C PRO A 178 1.68 10.59 -8.42
N ALA A 179 1.20 11.30 -7.39
CA ALA A 179 2.04 11.66 -6.25
C ALA A 179 2.38 10.42 -5.39
N ASP A 180 1.42 9.52 -5.18
CA ASP A 180 1.66 8.26 -4.47
C ASP A 180 2.56 7.30 -5.26
N LEU A 181 2.36 7.19 -6.58
CA LEU A 181 3.27 6.44 -7.45
C LEU A 181 4.71 7.00 -7.38
N ALA A 182 4.86 8.33 -7.41
CA ALA A 182 6.17 8.97 -7.27
C ALA A 182 6.79 8.74 -5.88
N LYS A 183 5.99 8.73 -4.81
CA LYS A 183 6.41 8.43 -3.44
C LYS A 183 6.97 7.01 -3.36
N LEU A 184 6.24 6.02 -3.88
CA LEU A 184 6.68 4.62 -3.93
C LEU A 184 7.92 4.41 -4.80
N ALA A 185 8.00 5.08 -5.95
CA ALA A 185 9.13 5.00 -6.86
C ALA A 185 10.44 5.53 -6.23
N LYS A 186 10.36 6.50 -5.33
CA LYS A 186 11.55 7.12 -4.69
C LYS A 186 12.19 6.29 -3.58
N ASP A 187 11.46 5.39 -2.94
CA ASP A 187 12.01 4.60 -1.84
C ASP A 187 12.94 3.49 -2.37
N SER A 188 14.21 3.52 -1.96
CA SER A 188 15.25 2.64 -2.51
C SER A 188 15.19 1.20 -1.99
N MET A 189 14.49 0.97 -0.87
CA MET A 189 14.35 -0.37 -0.27
C MET A 189 13.06 -1.08 -0.71
N ILE A 190 12.22 -0.41 -1.49
CA ILE A 190 10.99 -0.97 -2.05
C ILE A 190 11.30 -1.51 -3.45
N ALA A 191 11.32 -2.85 -3.58
CA ALA A 191 11.55 -3.53 -4.86
C ALA A 191 10.24 -3.75 -5.65
N GLN A 192 9.11 -3.95 -4.96
CA GLN A 192 7.80 -4.14 -5.57
C GLN A 192 6.79 -3.17 -4.94
N ALA A 193 6.11 -2.38 -5.77
CA ALA A 193 5.11 -1.44 -5.31
C ALA A 193 4.00 -1.18 -6.32
N GLY A 194 2.88 -0.67 -5.84
CA GLY A 194 1.83 -0.15 -6.71
C GLY A 194 0.81 0.70 -5.97
N VAL A 195 -0.10 1.28 -6.75
CA VAL A 195 -1.34 1.88 -6.25
C VAL A 195 -2.51 0.99 -6.64
N LEU A 196 -3.33 0.62 -5.66
CA LEU A 196 -4.65 0.02 -5.87
C LEU A 196 -5.69 1.13 -5.84
N LEU A 197 -6.13 1.55 -7.02
CA LEU A 197 -7.21 2.52 -7.19
C LEU A 197 -8.56 1.79 -7.18
N ILE A 198 -9.42 2.13 -6.22
CA ILE A 198 -10.83 1.75 -6.16
C ILE A 198 -11.63 2.89 -6.78
N HIS A 199 -12.17 2.65 -7.97
CA HIS A 199 -12.78 3.67 -8.81
C HIS A 199 -14.29 3.43 -8.97
N PHE A 200 -15.10 4.35 -8.47
CA PHE A 200 -16.56 4.31 -8.63
C PHE A 200 -17.00 5.28 -9.72
N THR A 201 -17.72 4.77 -10.72
CA THR A 201 -18.19 5.54 -11.88
C THR A 201 -19.63 5.18 -12.26
N ALA A 202 -20.25 6.05 -13.06
CA ALA A 202 -21.56 5.81 -13.66
C ALA A 202 -21.57 4.80 -14.81
N ASP A 203 -20.42 4.44 -15.38
CA ASP A 203 -20.29 3.38 -16.39
C ASP A 203 -18.82 3.01 -16.67
N GLU A 204 -18.64 1.99 -17.50
CA GLU A 204 -17.31 1.50 -17.92
C GLU A 204 -16.57 2.50 -18.80
N ALA A 205 -17.30 3.25 -19.65
CA ALA A 205 -16.70 4.20 -20.58
C ALA A 205 -16.00 5.34 -19.84
N THR A 206 -16.62 5.83 -18.77
CA THR A 206 -16.05 6.81 -17.84
C THR A 206 -14.80 6.26 -17.17
N ALA A 207 -14.89 5.05 -16.58
CA ALA A 207 -13.75 4.42 -15.89
C ALA A 207 -12.53 4.22 -16.81
N ASP A 208 -12.77 3.73 -18.02
CA ASP A 208 -11.69 3.50 -19.00
C ASP A 208 -11.12 4.82 -19.55
N HIS A 209 -11.96 5.83 -19.79
CA HIS A 209 -11.51 7.19 -20.19
C HIS A 209 -10.58 7.79 -19.13
N ASP A 210 -11.00 7.74 -17.87
CA ASP A 210 -10.27 8.30 -16.74
C ASP A 210 -8.93 7.61 -16.52
N MET A 211 -8.87 6.29 -16.67
CA MET A 211 -7.61 5.56 -16.61
C MET A 211 -6.65 5.99 -17.73
N VAL A 212 -7.16 6.21 -18.96
CA VAL A 212 -6.33 6.73 -20.06
C VAL A 212 -5.75 8.10 -19.69
N GLN A 213 -6.56 9.01 -19.14
CA GLN A 213 -6.08 10.33 -18.70
C GLN A 213 -5.03 10.22 -17.57
N LEU A 214 -5.24 9.33 -16.61
CA LEU A 214 -4.28 9.06 -15.53
C LEU A 214 -2.95 8.52 -16.07
N MET A 215 -2.99 7.57 -17.01
CA MET A 215 -1.78 7.01 -17.60
C MET A 215 -1.00 8.05 -18.40
N HIS A 216 -1.68 8.88 -19.21
CA HIS A 216 -1.04 10.01 -19.88
C HIS A 216 -0.36 10.94 -18.87
N ARG A 217 -1.05 11.26 -17.77
CA ARG A 217 -0.50 12.11 -16.71
C ARG A 217 0.73 11.50 -16.02
N CYS A 218 0.78 10.18 -15.88
CA CYS A 218 1.95 9.49 -15.33
C CYS A 218 3.14 9.55 -16.30
N LEU A 219 2.89 9.36 -17.61
CA LEU A 219 3.90 9.45 -18.66
C LEU A 219 4.45 10.87 -18.80
N ASP A 220 3.59 11.90 -18.76
CA ASP A 220 4.01 13.32 -18.80
C ASP A 220 4.93 13.70 -17.63
N LYS A 221 4.84 12.96 -16.51
CA LYS A 221 5.68 13.13 -15.32
C LYS A 221 6.87 12.17 -15.29
N GLU A 222 7.08 11.40 -16.35
CA GLU A 222 8.15 10.41 -16.47
C GLU A 222 8.13 9.38 -15.32
N LEU A 223 6.94 9.05 -14.80
CA LEU A 223 6.82 8.08 -13.72
C LEU A 223 7.06 6.66 -14.25
N PRO A 224 7.83 5.82 -13.54
CA PRO A 224 8.12 4.47 -13.99
C PRO A 224 6.94 3.55 -13.67
N VAL A 225 5.86 3.66 -14.43
CA VAL A 225 4.63 2.88 -14.23
C VAL A 225 4.56 1.67 -15.14
N GLU A 226 3.91 0.62 -14.66
CA GLU A 226 3.56 -0.56 -15.45
C GLU A 226 2.17 -0.41 -16.09
N SER A 227 1.87 -1.27 -17.07
CA SER A 227 0.52 -1.34 -17.64
C SER A 227 -0.48 -1.77 -16.55
N PRO A 228 -1.55 -0.99 -16.30
CA PRO A 228 -2.46 -1.27 -15.19
C PRO A 228 -3.21 -2.59 -15.40
N ARG A 229 -3.41 -3.34 -14.31
CA ARG A 229 -4.37 -4.46 -14.27
C ARG A 229 -5.73 -3.95 -13.85
N LYS A 230 -6.79 -4.65 -14.28
CA LYS A 230 -8.17 -4.25 -14.06
C LYS A 230 -9.02 -5.43 -13.61
N ALA A 231 -9.88 -5.19 -12.62
CA ALA A 231 -11.04 -6.01 -12.31
C ALA A 231 -12.25 -5.09 -12.11
N ARG A 232 -13.47 -5.57 -12.39
CA ARG A 232 -14.69 -4.75 -12.25
C ARG A 232 -15.89 -5.56 -11.81
N PHE A 233 -16.87 -4.87 -11.22
CA PHE A 233 -18.19 -5.42 -10.92
C PHE A 233 -19.22 -4.30 -10.76
N ALA A 234 -20.48 -4.62 -11.04
CA ALA A 234 -21.59 -3.71 -10.83
C ALA A 234 -21.89 -3.54 -9.33
N ILE A 235 -22.23 -2.32 -8.92
CA ILE A 235 -22.75 -1.98 -7.60
C ILE A 235 -24.19 -1.51 -7.72
N ALA A 236 -24.98 -1.57 -6.65
CA ALA A 236 -26.33 -0.99 -6.71
C ALA A 236 -26.23 0.54 -6.72
N ASP A 237 -26.81 1.14 -7.75
CA ASP A 237 -26.83 2.59 -7.92
C ASP A 237 -27.72 3.26 -6.87
N ARG A 238 -27.08 4.02 -5.98
CA ARG A 238 -27.72 4.78 -4.91
C ARG A 238 -27.55 6.28 -5.08
N ILE A 239 -26.47 6.71 -5.73
CA ILE A 239 -26.06 8.13 -5.82
C ILE A 239 -25.50 8.52 -7.19
N GLY A 240 -25.55 7.63 -8.19
CA GLY A 240 -25.03 7.86 -9.54
C GLY A 240 -23.82 7.01 -9.92
N ASN A 241 -23.22 6.26 -8.97
CA ASN A 241 -22.20 5.27 -9.31
C ASN A 241 -22.87 3.90 -9.47
N ASN A 242 -22.64 3.23 -10.60
CA ASN A 242 -23.17 1.88 -10.87
C ASN A 242 -22.07 0.82 -11.05
N LEU A 243 -20.81 1.25 -11.10
CA LEU A 243 -19.66 0.40 -11.37
C LEU A 243 -18.57 0.65 -10.34
N CYS A 244 -18.00 -0.43 -9.83
CA CYS A 244 -16.71 -0.42 -9.14
C CYS A 244 -15.68 -1.04 -10.07
N THR A 245 -14.67 -0.24 -10.45
CA THR A 245 -13.48 -0.72 -11.17
C THR A 245 -12.28 -0.62 -10.25
N LEU A 246 -11.56 -1.73 -10.07
CA LEU A 246 -10.27 -1.73 -9.41
C LEU A 246 -9.20 -1.64 -10.49
N TRP A 247 -8.20 -0.80 -10.23
CA TRP A 247 -7.01 -0.70 -11.04
C TRP A 247 -5.78 -0.89 -10.19
N LEU A 248 -4.90 -1.80 -10.59
CA LEU A 248 -3.59 -1.99 -9.99
C LEU A 248 -2.54 -1.39 -10.91
N ILE A 249 -1.91 -0.29 -10.46
CA ILE A 249 -0.86 0.41 -11.20
C ILE A 249 0.47 0.09 -10.53
N GLY A 250 1.25 -0.81 -11.13
CA GLY A 250 2.58 -1.18 -10.64
C GLY A 250 3.62 -0.08 -10.87
N VAL A 251 4.64 -0.04 -10.01
CA VAL A 251 5.83 0.79 -10.18
C VAL A 251 6.97 -0.10 -10.67
N ARG A 252 7.55 0.25 -11.81
CA ARG A 252 8.75 -0.38 -12.36
C ARG A 252 9.98 0.11 -11.59
N LYS A 253 10.77 -0.82 -11.08
CA LYS A 253 12.07 -0.56 -10.42
C LYS A 253 13.22 -1.07 -11.28
#